data_AF-A0A528CYB1-F1
#
_entry.id   AF-A0A528CYB1-F1
#
_cell.length_a   1.000
_cell.length_b   1.000
_cell.length_c   1.000
_cell.angle_alpha   90.00
_cell.angle_beta   90.00
_cell.angle_gamma   90.00
#
_symmetry.space_group_name_H-M   'P 1'
#
loop_
_entity.id
_entity.type
_entity.pdbx_description
1 polymer ?
#
loop_
_entity_poly.entity_id
_entity_poly.type
_entity_poly.pdbx_seq_one_letter_code
_entity_poly.pdbx_strand_id
1 'polypeptide(L)' 'VANPIAAIWSGAMMLEHLGERHAAAEVMSAIESVTAQGIGTIAGKDRTETITRAVLAELS' A
#
# COMPACT_ATOMS: atom_id res chain seq x y z
N VAL A 1 -13.21 5.92 -9.17
CA VAL A 1 -12.03 6.36 -8.37
C VAL A 1 -10.93 5.32 -8.56
N ALA A 2 -9.65 5.71 -8.56
CA ALA A 2 -8.53 4.80 -8.83
C ALA A 2 -8.08 4.06 -7.57
N ASN A 3 -7.60 2.82 -7.73
CA ASN A 3 -6.96 2.06 -6.65
C ASN A 3 -5.45 2.34 -6.65
N PRO A 4 -4.88 2.96 -5.59
CA PRO A 4 -3.45 3.31 -5.56
C PRO A 4 -2.53 2.13 -5.23
N ILE A 5 -3.05 0.96 -4.82
CA ILE A 5 -2.22 -0.16 -4.31
C ILE A 5 -1.11 -0.55 -5.29
N ALA A 6 -1.41 -0.67 -6.59
CA ALA A 6 -0.40 -1.05 -7.58
C ALA A 6 0.75 -0.03 -7.69
N ALA A 7 0.43 1.27 -7.59
CA ALA A 7 1.44 2.33 -7.61
C ALA A 7 2.29 2.31 -6.33
N ILE A 8 1.68 2.09 -5.17
CA ILE A 8 2.39 2.01 -3.88
C ILE A 8 3.31 0.78 -3.85
N TRP A 9 2.82 -0.38 -4.31
CA TRP A 9 3.63 -1.59 -4.46
C TRP A 9 4.80 -1.37 -5.42
N SER A 10 4.59 -0.67 -6.53
CA SER A 10 5.68 -0.30 -7.44
C SER A 10 6.74 0.56 -6.74
N GLY A 11 6.32 1.46 -5.84
CA GLY A 11 7.23 2.19 -4.96
C GLY A 11 8.02 1.28 -4.01
N ALA A 12 7.38 0.26 -3.41
CA ALA A 12 8.07 -0.71 -2.57
C ALA A 12 9.13 -1.53 -3.36
N MET A 13 8.80 -1.97 -4.58
CA MET A 13 9.76 -2.64 -5.47
C MET A 13 10.94 -1.73 -5.84
N MET A 14 10.69 -0.43 -6.03
CA MET A 14 11.74 0.56 -6.26
C MET A 14 12.64 0.72 -5.03
N LEU A 15 12.08 0.80 -3.82
CA LEU A 15 12.84 0.87 -2.57
C LEU A 15 13.75 -0.36 -2.41
N GLU A 16 13.23 -1.55 -2.69
CA GLU A 16 14.02 -2.78 -2.68
C GLU A 16 15.19 -2.73 -3.67
N HIS A 17 14.95 -2.26 -4.89
CA HIS A 17 15.99 -2.07 -5.91
C HIS A 17 17.08 -1.08 -5.49
N LEU A 18 16.71 -0.04 -4.73
CA LEU A 18 17.65 0.96 -4.20
C LEU A 18 18.42 0.47 -2.96
N GLY A 19 18.11 -0.72 -2.44
CA GLY A 19 18.72 -1.28 -1.23
C GLY A 19 18.01 -0.91 0.07
N GLU A 20 16.93 -0.13 0.01
CA GLU A 20 16.09 0.31 1.14
C GLU A 20 15.11 -0.79 1.58
N ARG A 21 15.66 -1.96 1.93
CA ARG A 21 14.88 -3.18 2.21
C ARG A 21 13.94 -3.05 3.40
N HIS A 22 14.31 -2.29 4.43
CA HIS A 22 13.44 -2.07 5.59
C HIS A 22 12.19 -1.27 5.19
N ALA A 23 12.39 -0.13 4.52
CA ALA A 23 11.28 0.70 4.05
C ALA A 23 10.39 -0.04 3.05
N ALA A 24 10.98 -0.82 2.14
CA ALA A 24 10.21 -1.68 1.22
C ALA A 24 9.33 -2.68 1.97
N ALA A 25 9.87 -3.34 3.01
CA ALA A 25 9.13 -4.29 3.83
C ALA A 25 8.00 -3.64 4.62
N GLU A 26 8.22 -2.45 5.19
CA GLU A 26 7.18 -1.70 5.90
C GLU A 26 6.02 -1.32 4.98
N VAL A 27 6.31 -0.84 3.76
CA VAL A 27 5.28 -0.50 2.78
C VAL A 27 4.49 -1.75 2.36
N MET A 28 5.17 -2.88 2.12
CA MET A 28 4.49 -4.13 1.77
C MET A 28 3.62 -4.65 2.90
N SER A 29 4.12 -4.66 4.13
CA SER A 29 3.37 -5.04 5.32
C SER A 29 2.12 -4.17 5.51
N ALA A 30 2.24 -2.86 5.30
CA ALA A 30 1.09 -1.95 5.38
C ALA A 30 0.04 -2.25 4.29
N ILE A 31 0.44 -2.54 3.05
CA ILE A 31 -0.48 -2.96 1.99
C ILE A 31 -1.19 -4.27 2.37
N GLU A 32 -0.47 -5.24 2.90
CA GLU A 32 -1.02 -6.53 3.34
C GLU A 32 -2.05 -6.34 4.46
N SER A 33 -1.74 -5.56 5.50
CA SER A 33 -2.67 -5.25 6.59
C SER A 33 -3.95 -4.58 6.09
N VAL A 34 -3.85 -3.58 5.21
CA VAL A 34 -5.02 -2.87 4.66
C VAL A 34 -5.88 -3.79 3.80
N THR A 35 -5.26 -4.59 2.95
CA THR A 35 -6.00 -5.51 2.07
C THR A 35 -6.63 -6.67 2.83
N ALA A 36 -6.02 -7.14 3.93
CA ALA A 36 -6.61 -8.11 4.85
C ALA A 36 -7.88 -7.57 5.53
N GLN A 37 -8.00 -6.25 5.74
CA GLN A 37 -9.21 -5.58 6.22
C GLN A 37 -10.28 -5.39 5.12
N GLY A 38 -10.01 -5.80 3.88
CA GLY A 38 -10.94 -5.69 2.74
C GLY A 38 -11.04 -4.29 2.13
N ILE A 39 -10.07 -3.42 2.41
CA ILE A 39 -9.97 -2.06 1.87
C ILE A 39 -9.14 -2.11 0.58
N GLY A 40 -9.66 -1.52 -0.50
CA GLY A 40 -8.97 -1.50 -1.80
C GLY A 40 -8.92 -2.85 -2.52
N THR A 41 -9.65 -3.86 -2.06
CA THR A 41 -9.72 -5.20 -2.69
C THR A 41 -10.76 -5.30 -3.78
N ILE A 42 -11.76 -4.40 -3.79
CA ILE A 42 -12.82 -4.35 -4.79
C ILE A 42 -12.68 -3.05 -5.60
N ALA A 43 -12.57 -3.18 -6.92
CA ALA A 43 -12.42 -2.05 -7.82
C ALA A 43 -13.56 -1.04 -7.65
N GLY A 44 -13.22 0.21 -7.32
CA GLY A 44 -14.17 1.31 -7.17
C GLY A 44 -14.98 1.33 -5.87
N LYS A 45 -14.84 0.35 -4.97
CA LYS A 45 -15.51 0.34 -3.65
C LYS A 45 -14.99 1.45 -2.74
N ASP A 46 -13.67 1.58 -2.66
CA ASP A 46 -13.01 2.56 -1.79
C ASP A 46 -12.43 3.72 -2.62
N ARG A 47 -12.37 4.90 -2.00
CA ARG A 47 -11.73 6.07 -2.61
C ARG A 47 -10.21 5.98 -2.48
N THR A 48 -9.49 6.58 -3.43
CA THR A 48 -8.03 6.67 -3.42
C THR A 48 -7.53 7.22 -2.08
N GLU A 49 -8.14 8.31 -1.58
CA GLU A 49 -7.73 8.92 -0.32
C GLU A 49 -7.97 8.02 0.90
N THR A 50 -9.05 7.22 0.88
CA THR A 50 -9.36 6.27 1.95
C THR A 50 -8.31 5.16 1.98
N ILE A 51 -7.97 4.59 0.82
CA ILE A 51 -6.97 3.53 0.72
C ILE A 51 -5.60 4.06 1.15
N THR A 52 -5.18 5.23 0.65
CA THR A 52 -3.90 5.84 1.03
C THR A 52 -3.82 6.10 2.53
N ARG A 53 -4.88 6.63 3.15
CA ARG A 53 -4.88 6.89 4.60
C ARG A 53 -4.80 5.60 5.42
N ALA A 54 -5.48 4.54 4.98
CA ALA A 54 -5.39 3.24 5.62
C ALA A 54 -3.95 2.70 5.55
N VAL A 55 -3.28 2.80 4.38
CA VAL A 55 -1.90 2.34 4.24
C VAL A 55 -0.95 3.14 5.14
N LEU A 56 -1.09 4.47 5.20
CA LEU A 56 -0.27 5.31 6.07
C LEU A 56 -0.46 5.01 7.56
N ALA A 57 -1.66 4.57 7.97
CA ALA A 57 -1.94 4.22 9.35
C ALA A 57 -1.30 2.89 9.80
N GLU A 58 -0.92 2.04 8.84
CA GLU A 58 -0.27 0.75 9.08
C GLU A 58 1.27 0.82 8.98
N LEU A 59 1.84 2.01 8.68
CA LEU A 59 3.29 2.21 8.69
C LEU A 59 3.80 2.41 10.12
N SER A 60 4.93 1.78 10.46
CA SER A 60 5.61 1.83 11.75
C SER A 60 6.71 2.88 11.86
#